data_AF-A0A6J4JDK6-F1
#
_entry.id   AF-A0A6J4JDK6-F1
#
_cell.length_a   1.000
_cell.length_b   1.000
_cell.length_c   1.000
_cell.angle_alpha   90.00
_cell.angle_beta   90.00
_cell.angle_gamma   90.00
#
_symmetry.space_group_name_H-M   'P 1'
#
loop_
_entity.id
_entity.type
_entity.pdbx_description
1 polymer ?
#
loop_
_entity_poly.entity_id
_entity_poly.type
_entity_poly.pdbx_seq_one_letter_code
_entity_poly.pdbx_strand_id
1 'polypeptide(L)' 'MVNEKIPNLSRWTAVKAMGTPTGDAPPYHIAVELYFPSVEALQEAFGTEGGQETAAHASISTRGPPVLLVSEEEEQ' A
#
# COMPACT_ATOMS: atom_id res chain seq x y z
N MET A 1 9.57 0.12 12.61
CA MET A 1 8.40 0.64 11.84
C MET A 1 8.02 -0.37 10.76
N VAL A 2 6.79 -0.36 10.22
CA VAL A 2 6.33 -1.30 9.16
C VAL A 2 7.31 -1.37 7.98
N ASN A 3 7.94 -0.24 7.67
CA ASN A 3 8.94 -0.04 6.62
C ASN A 3 10.21 -0.90 6.80
N GLU A 4 10.53 -1.30 8.03
CA GLU A 4 11.71 -2.12 8.36
C GLU A 4 11.41 -3.63 8.32
N LYS A 5 10.13 -4.01 8.27
CA LYS A 5 9.68 -5.40 8.32
C LYS A 5 9.37 -6.01 6.95
N ILE A 6 9.40 -5.21 5.89
CA ILE A 6 9.07 -5.64 4.53
C ILE A 6 10.37 -5.63 3.70
N PRO A 7 10.96 -6.79 3.40
CA PRO A 7 12.17 -6.84 2.59
C PRO A 7 11.88 -6.34 1.17
N ASN A 8 12.91 -5.88 0.47
CA ASN A 8 12.85 -5.42 -0.93
C ASN A 8 11.94 -4.19 -1.19
N LEU A 9 11.38 -3.55 -0.14
CA LEU A 9 10.63 -2.31 -0.27
C LEU A 9 11.56 -1.16 -0.64
N SER A 10 11.49 -0.70 -1.89
CA SER A 10 12.37 0.35 -2.41
C SER A 10 11.85 1.75 -2.10
N ARG A 11 10.51 1.91 -2.07
CA ARG A 11 9.85 3.16 -1.73
C ARG A 11 8.52 2.91 -1.03
N TRP A 12 8.25 3.74 -0.03
CA TRP A 12 6.98 3.80 0.68
C TRP A 12 6.41 5.21 0.52
N THR A 13 5.14 5.32 0.15
CA THR A 13 4.47 6.62 0.06
C THR A 13 3.06 6.51 0.63
N ALA A 14 2.68 7.45 1.49
CA ALA A 14 1.32 7.56 2.00
C ALA A 14 0.74 8.92 1.61
N VAL A 15 -0.36 8.90 0.86
CA VAL A 15 -1.00 10.09 0.30
C VAL A 15 -2.40 10.20 0.86
N LYS A 16 -2.64 11.21 1.69
CA LYS A 16 -3.97 11.52 2.19
C LYS A 16 -4.78 12.24 1.12
N ALA A 17 -5.98 11.76 0.84
CA ALA A 17 -6.89 12.43 -0.09
C ALA A 17 -7.41 13.74 0.52
N MET A 18 -7.31 14.83 -0.23
CA MET A 18 -7.74 16.17 0.21
C MET A 18 -9.10 16.59 -0.37
N GLY A 19 -9.56 15.93 -1.44
CA GLY A 19 -10.79 16.24 -2.16
C GLY A 19 -10.79 15.63 -3.55
N THR A 20 -11.83 15.88 -4.33
CA THR A 20 -11.91 15.51 -5.75
C THR A 20 -12.00 16.78 -6.62
N PRO A 21 -11.62 16.72 -7.91
CA PRO A 21 -11.72 17.88 -8.81
C PRO A 21 -13.14 18.44 -8.97
N THR A 22 -14.17 17.63 -8.75
CA THR A 22 -15.59 18.04 -8.82
C THR A 22 -16.12 18.61 -7.51
N GLY A 23 -15.33 18.58 -6.42
CA GLY A 23 -15.72 19.06 -5.10
C GLY A 23 -16.43 18.02 -4.22
N ASP A 24 -16.65 16.81 -4.73
CA ASP A 24 -17.21 15.70 -3.96
C ASP A 24 -16.20 15.14 -2.95
N ALA A 25 -16.69 14.44 -1.93
CA ALA A 25 -15.83 13.75 -0.97
C ALA A 25 -15.01 12.64 -1.66
N PRO A 26 -13.71 12.48 -1.33
CA PRO A 26 -12.89 11.46 -1.95
C PRO A 26 -13.36 10.05 -1.54
N PRO A 27 -13.32 9.07 -2.46
CA PRO A 27 -13.77 7.71 -2.19
C PRO A 27 -12.91 6.98 -1.15
N TYR A 28 -11.65 7.39 -1.00
CA TYR A 28 -10.70 6.84 -0.04
C TYR A 28 -10.08 7.95 0.80
N HIS A 29 -9.79 7.67 2.07
CA HIS A 29 -9.15 8.63 2.97
C HIS A 29 -7.65 8.79 2.71
N ILE A 30 -6.98 7.68 2.40
CA ILE A 30 -5.54 7.58 2.22
C ILE A 30 -5.26 6.48 1.19
N ALA A 31 -4.26 6.72 0.34
CA ALA A 31 -3.63 5.70 -0.49
C ALA A 31 -2.22 5.45 0.04
N VAL A 32 -1.81 4.18 0.09
CA VAL A 32 -0.44 3.80 0.44
C VAL A 32 0.12 3.02 -0.73
N GLU A 33 1.26 3.47 -1.23
CA GLU A 33 1.96 2.87 -2.35
C GLU A 33 3.27 2.25 -1.84
N LEU A 34 3.45 0.98 -2.17
CA LEU A 34 4.61 0.18 -1.83
C LEU A 34 5.29 -0.23 -3.13
N TYR A 35 6.52 0.21 -3.32
CA TYR A 35 7.27 -0.07 -4.54
C TYR A 35 8.28 -1.19 -4.29
N PHE A 36 8.31 -2.11 -5.23
CA PHE A 36 9.21 -3.25 -5.25
C PHE A 36 9.90 -3.32 -6.61
N PRO A 37 11.12 -3.88 -6.68
CA PRO A 37 11.85 -3.97 -7.95
C PRO A 37 11.23 -4.96 -8.95
N SER A 38 10.39 -5.89 -8.49
CA SER A 38 9.60 -6.79 -9.33
C SER A 38 8.39 -7.36 -8.58
N VAL A 39 7.48 -8.01 -9.29
CA VAL A 39 6.33 -8.72 -8.69
C VAL A 39 6.81 -9.90 -7.82
N GLU A 40 7.87 -10.60 -8.20
CA GLU A 40 8.46 -11.68 -7.40
C GLU A 40 9.01 -11.15 -6.08
N ALA A 41 9.66 -9.98 -6.09
CA ALA A 41 10.17 -9.34 -4.88
C ALA A 41 9.04 -8.90 -3.94
N LEU A 42 7.90 -8.45 -4.49
CA LEU A 42 6.68 -8.18 -3.73
C LEU A 42 6.15 -9.47 -3.09
N GLN A 43 6.03 -10.56 -3.86
CA GLN A 43 5.51 -11.84 -3.37
C GLN A 43 6.40 -12.42 -2.26
N GLU A 44 7.72 -12.38 -2.43
CA GLU A 44 8.68 -12.78 -1.40
C GLU A 44 8.48 -11.95 -0.13
N ALA A 45 8.38 -10.64 -0.28
CA ALA A 45 8.23 -9.73 0.86
C ALA A 45 6.98 -10.01 1.68
N PHE A 46 5.84 -10.21 1.01
CA PHE A 46 4.59 -10.58 1.68
C PHE A 46 4.51 -12.07 2.05
N GLY A 47 5.41 -12.93 1.56
CA GLY A 47 5.55 -14.31 2.03
C GLY A 47 6.23 -14.45 3.40
N THR A 48 6.91 -13.39 3.87
CA THR A 48 7.55 -13.36 5.19
C THR A 48 6.56 -13.13 6.33
N GLU A 49 6.94 -13.52 7.55
CA GLU A 49 6.17 -13.23 8.77
C GLU A 49 5.91 -11.72 8.93
N GLY A 50 6.93 -10.88 8.74
CA GLY A 50 6.80 -9.42 8.83
C GLY A 50 5.88 -8.81 7.77
N GLY A 51 5.86 -9.37 6.55
CA GLY A 51 4.94 -8.98 5.49
C GLY A 51 3.49 -9.37 5.79
N GLN A 52 3.27 -10.59 6.29
CA GLN A 52 1.95 -11.07 6.71
C GLN A 52 1.39 -10.27 7.90
N GLU A 53 2.21 -9.98 8.90
CA GLU A 53 1.83 -9.09 10.02
C GLU A 53 1.42 -7.70 9.52
N THR A 54 2.17 -7.16 8.55
CA THR A 54 1.87 -5.85 7.96
C THR A 54 0.53 -5.86 7.23
N ALA A 55 0.27 -6.89 6.42
CA ALA A 55 -0.99 -7.05 5.72
C ALA A 55 -2.18 -7.18 6.70
N ALA A 56 -2.01 -7.96 7.78
CA ALA A 56 -3.01 -8.10 8.83
C ALA A 56 -3.26 -6.77 9.56
N HIS A 57 -2.20 -6.02 9.87
CA HIS A 57 -2.30 -4.72 10.51
C HIS A 57 -3.05 -3.70 9.63
N ALA A 58 -3.00 -3.81 8.31
CA ALA A 58 -3.76 -2.92 7.42
C ALA A 58 -5.30 -3.01 7.66
N SER A 59 -5.78 -4.10 8.25
CA SER A 59 -7.21 -4.31 8.57
C SER A 59 -7.71 -3.51 9.78
N ILE A 60 -6.86 -2.78 10.52
CA ILE A 60 -7.31 -1.94 11.65
C ILE A 60 -8.04 -0.66 11.21
N SER A 61 -8.21 -0.45 9.91
CA SER A 61 -8.95 0.68 9.36
C SER A 61 -10.40 0.68 9.86
N THR A 62 -10.77 1.75 10.57
CA THR A 62 -12.12 1.94 11.14
C THR A 62 -13.21 2.16 10.10
N ARG A 63 -12.85 2.31 8.82
CA ARG A 63 -13.77 2.56 7.70
C ARG A 63 -13.96 1.34 6.79
N GLY A 64 -13.55 0.16 7.25
CA GLY A 64 -13.58 -1.08 6.48
C GLY A 64 -12.20 -1.46 5.93
N PRO A 65 -12.07 -2.69 5.40
CA PRO A 65 -10.81 -3.21 4.90
C PRO A 65 -10.30 -2.37 3.71
N PRO A 66 -8.99 -2.15 3.60
CA PRO A 66 -8.42 -1.45 2.45
C PRO A 66 -8.60 -2.28 1.17
N VAL A 67 -8.72 -1.58 0.04
CA VAL A 67 -8.59 -2.20 -1.28
C VAL A 67 -7.11 -2.36 -1.58
N LEU A 68 -6.69 -3.58 -1.92
CA LEU A 68 -5.32 -3.89 -2.34
C LEU A 68 -5.28 -4.09 -3.84
N LEU A 69 -4.36 -3.39 -4.50
CA LEU A 69 -4.09 -3.49 -5.93
C LEU A 69 -2.61 -3.83 -6.11
N VAL A 70 -2.32 -4.78 -6.99
CA VAL A 70 -0.97 -5.05 -7.49
C VAL A 70 -0.91 -4.44 -8.89
N SER A 71 0.02 -3.53 -9.09
CA SER A 71 0.12 -2.71 -10.30
C SER A 71 1.55 -2.66 -10.80
N GLU A 72 1.72 -2.50 -12.10
CA GLU A 72 2.99 -2.11 -12.73
C GLU A 72 2.99 -0.60 -12.97
N GLU A 73 4.16 0.03 -12.85
CA GLU A 73 4.35 1.45 -13.19
C GLU A 73 4.58 1.55 -14.70
N GLU A 74 3.70 2.28 -15.39
CA GLU A 74 3.83 2.57 -16.82
C GLU A 74 4.47 3.95 -16.99
N GLU A 75 5.55 4.03 -17.76
CA GLU A 75 6.09 5.31 -18.21
C GLU A 75 5.18 5.86 -19.32
N GLN A 76 4.60 7.05 -19.10
CA GLN A 76 3.78 7.76 -20.09
C GLN A 76 4.62 8.63 -21.03
#